data_AF-A0A9W5QNM6-F1
#
_entry.id   AF-A0A9W5QNM6-F1
#
_cell.length_a   1.000
_cell.length_b   1.000
_cell.length_c   1.000
_cell.angle_alpha   90.00
_cell.angle_beta   90.00
_cell.angle_gamma   90.00
#
_symmetry.space_group_name_H-M   'P 1'
#
loop_
_entity.id
_entity.type
_entity.pdbx_description
1 polymer ?
#
loop_
_entity_poly.entity_id
_entity_poly.type
_entity_poly.pdbx_seq_one_letter_code
_entity_poly.pdbx_strand_id
1 'polypeptide(L)'
;MKKKAITLALSAMLGIGALVPIAASAAESFDTGFDKNKMEHYAIYYHSSRVHASGITKNGTPYKSVAVGAGYKAALHLAFTGPYAVTYQKYVY
;
A
#
# COMPACT_ATOMS: atom_id res chain seq x y z
N MET A 1 -6.63 -51.83 4.55
CA MET A 1 -5.95 -50.79 3.73
C MET A 1 -6.88 -49.73 3.14
N LYS A 2 -8.19 -49.98 2.98
CA LYS A 2 -9.14 -49.04 2.33
C LYS A 2 -9.44 -47.74 3.10
N LYS A 3 -9.20 -47.68 4.41
CA LYS A 3 -9.51 -46.49 5.25
C LYS A 3 -8.44 -45.39 5.22
N LYS A 4 -7.21 -45.70 4.76
CA LYS A 4 -6.10 -44.72 4.71
C LYS A 4 -6.10 -43.85 3.46
N ALA A 5 -6.79 -44.29 2.39
CA ALA A 5 -6.88 -43.56 1.12
C ALA A 5 -7.84 -42.37 1.19
N ILE A 6 -8.91 -42.48 1.98
CA ILE A 6 -9.93 -41.42 2.12
C ILE A 6 -9.35 -40.21 2.87
N THR A 7 -8.52 -40.45 3.89
CA THR A 7 -7.88 -39.37 4.66
C THR A 7 -6.88 -38.59 3.81
N LEU A 8 -6.20 -39.25 2.87
CA LEU A 8 -5.23 -38.61 1.97
C LEU A 8 -5.92 -37.75 0.89
N ALA A 9 -7.10 -38.17 0.42
CA ALA A 9 -7.89 -37.39 -0.53
C ALA A 9 -8.52 -36.15 0.14
N LEU A 10 -8.97 -36.27 1.39
CA LEU A 10 -9.58 -35.16 2.12
C LEU A 10 -8.56 -34.07 2.49
N SER A 11 -7.32 -34.45 2.80
CA SER A 11 -6.23 -33.48 3.04
C SER A 11 -5.75 -32.79 1.76
N ALA A 12 -5.81 -33.47 0.60
CA ALA A 12 -5.53 -32.84 -0.70
C ALA A 12 -6.59 -31.79 -1.10
N MET A 13 -7.88 -32.03 -0.77
CA MET A 13 -8.96 -31.05 -1.03
C MET A 13 -8.90 -29.84 -0.09
N LEU A 14 -8.48 -30.01 1.17
CA LEU A 14 -8.25 -28.90 2.10
C LEU A 14 -7.04 -28.02 1.72
N GLY A 15 -6.02 -28.61 1.07
CA GLY A 15 -4.84 -27.87 0.60
C GLY A 15 -5.14 -26.93 -0.58
N ILE A 16 -6.12 -27.27 -1.42
CA ILE A 16 -6.50 -26.44 -2.59
C ILE A 16 -7.56 -25.40 -2.19
N GLY A 17 -8.41 -25.70 -1.20
CA GLY A 17 -9.40 -24.75 -0.67
C GLY A 17 -8.81 -23.62 0.20
N ALA A 18 -7.58 -23.76 0.69
CA ALA A 18 -6.92 -22.74 1.52
C ALA A 18 -6.23 -21.61 0.71
N LEU A 19 -6.11 -21.75 -0.61
CA LEU A 19 -5.45 -20.73 -1.46
C LEU A 19 -6.42 -19.74 -2.10
N VAL A 20 -7.72 -19.88 -1.88
CA VAL A 20 -8.74 -18.95 -2.36
C VAL A 20 -9.43 -18.34 -1.12
N PRO A 21 -8.76 -17.40 -0.41
CA PRO A 21 -8.92 -15.99 -0.77
C PRO A 21 -7.69 -15.10 -0.40
N ILE A 22 -6.50 -15.34 -0.95
CA ILE A 22 -5.32 -14.49 -0.62
C ILE A 22 -5.01 -13.46 -1.72
N ALA A 23 -5.59 -13.58 -2.91
CA ALA A 23 -5.39 -12.63 -4.02
C ALA A 23 -6.50 -11.56 -4.18
N ALA A 24 -7.42 -11.46 -3.21
CA ALA A 24 -8.33 -10.31 -3.08
C ALA A 24 -7.89 -9.33 -1.98
N SER A 25 -6.65 -9.47 -1.48
CA SER A 25 -6.04 -8.43 -0.66
C SER A 25 -5.94 -7.18 -1.54
N ALA A 26 -6.53 -6.07 -1.11
CA ALA A 26 -6.46 -4.81 -1.82
C ALA A 26 -5.02 -4.53 -2.25
N ALA A 27 -4.79 -4.37 -3.56
CA ALA A 27 -3.46 -4.03 -4.04
C ALA A 27 -3.14 -2.63 -3.55
N GLU A 28 -2.08 -2.54 -2.75
CA GLU A 28 -1.60 -1.31 -2.15
C GLU A 28 -0.15 -1.09 -2.59
N SER A 29 0.19 0.13 -2.97
CA SER A 29 1.60 0.51 -3.16
C SER A 29 1.85 1.91 -2.62
N PHE A 30 3.03 2.09 -2.02
CA PHE A 30 3.43 3.39 -1.48
C PHE A 30 4.88 3.66 -1.84
N ASP A 31 5.06 4.59 -2.77
CA ASP A 31 6.36 5.01 -3.26
C ASP A 31 6.68 6.38 -2.66
N THR A 32 7.79 6.45 -1.94
CA THR A 32 8.20 7.64 -1.20
C THR A 32 9.69 7.85 -1.30
N GLY A 33 10.11 9.10 -1.32
CA GLY A 33 11.53 9.39 -1.34
C GLY A 33 11.83 10.83 -1.63
N PHE A 34 13.06 11.04 -2.08
CA PHE A 34 13.58 12.34 -2.47
C PHE A 34 14.06 12.28 -3.92
N ASP A 35 13.44 13.08 -4.78
CA ASP A 35 13.88 13.27 -6.17
C ASP A 35 14.98 14.34 -6.18
N LYS A 36 16.22 13.91 -6.39
CA LYS A 36 17.41 14.79 -6.44
C LYS A 36 17.41 15.71 -7.67
N ASN A 37 16.75 15.33 -8.76
CA ASN A 37 16.73 16.13 -9.98
C ASN A 37 15.78 17.32 -9.84
N LYS A 38 14.65 17.11 -9.14
CA LYS A 38 13.63 18.14 -8.89
C LYS A 38 13.78 18.83 -7.54
N MET A 39 14.68 18.33 -6.69
CA MET A 39 14.86 18.81 -5.32
C MET A 39 13.54 18.79 -4.53
N GLU A 40 12.82 17.67 -4.56
CA GLU A 40 11.53 17.52 -3.88
C GLU A 40 11.39 16.17 -3.16
N HIS A 41 10.67 16.18 -2.05
CA HIS A 41 10.15 14.97 -1.42
C HIS A 41 8.86 14.56 -2.12
N TYR A 42 8.70 13.27 -2.36
CA TYR A 42 7.49 12.75 -2.98
C TYR A 42 6.87 11.63 -2.13
N ALA A 43 5.55 11.55 -2.16
CA ALA A 43 4.75 10.48 -1.58
C ALA A 43 3.61 10.14 -2.53
N ILE A 44 3.67 8.95 -3.12
CA ILE A 44 2.72 8.46 -4.10
C ILE A 44 2.08 7.19 -3.54
N TYR A 45 0.80 7.31 -3.19
CA TYR A 45 0.05 6.24 -2.57
C TYR A 45 -1.02 5.70 -3.53
N TYR A 46 -1.10 4.39 -3.67
CA TYR A 46 -2.13 3.68 -4.44
C TYR A 46 -2.84 2.68 -3.54
N HIS A 47 -4.16 2.66 -3.62
CA HIS A 47 -5.00 1.63 -2.99
C HIS A 47 -6.11 1.20 -3.95
N SER A 48 -6.26 -0.12 -4.15
CA SER A 48 -7.17 -0.65 -5.18
C SER A 48 -8.64 -0.70 -4.77
N SER A 49 -8.98 -0.53 -3.49
CA SER A 49 -10.35 -0.77 -2.99
C SER A 49 -10.91 0.30 -2.06
N ARG A 50 -10.15 1.35 -1.74
CA ARG A 50 -10.55 2.38 -0.77
C ARG A 50 -10.16 3.76 -1.24
N VAL A 51 -10.92 4.75 -0.78
CA VAL A 51 -10.52 6.14 -0.91
C VAL A 51 -9.26 6.35 -0.08
N HIS A 52 -8.30 7.08 -0.61
CA HIS A 52 -7.00 7.22 0.04
C HIS A 52 -6.30 8.53 -0.32
N ALA A 53 -5.31 8.91 0.50
CA ALA A 53 -4.46 10.08 0.29
C ALA A 53 -3.02 9.80 0.76
N SER A 54 -2.04 10.49 0.18
CA SER A 54 -0.65 10.48 0.65
C SER A 54 -0.35 11.68 1.53
N GLY A 55 0.67 11.55 2.38
CA GLY A 55 1.10 12.58 3.30
C GLY A 55 2.61 12.69 3.41
N ILE A 56 3.07 13.91 3.66
CA ILE A 56 4.45 14.23 3.99
C ILE A 56 4.42 15.18 5.18
N THR A 57 5.07 14.82 6.27
CA THR A 57 5.37 15.78 7.35
C THR A 57 6.77 16.31 7.15
N LYS A 58 6.87 17.62 6.91
CA LYS A 58 8.11 18.34 6.64
C LYS A 58 8.34 19.33 7.76
N ASN A 59 9.47 19.23 8.46
CA ASN A 59 9.81 20.13 9.57
C ASN A 59 8.68 20.23 10.62
N GLY A 60 8.12 19.08 11.01
CA GLY A 60 6.99 18.99 11.95
C GLY A 60 5.63 19.46 11.39
N THR A 61 5.57 19.99 10.17
CA THR A 61 4.31 20.43 9.54
C THR A 61 3.75 19.34 8.63
N PRO A 62 2.54 18.81 8.91
CA PRO A 62 1.93 17.78 8.08
C PRO A 62 1.27 18.39 6.83
N TYR A 63 1.59 17.82 5.68
CA TYR A 63 0.96 18.10 4.39
C TYR A 63 0.29 16.84 3.87
N LYS A 64 -0.80 17.01 3.12
CA LYS A 64 -1.63 15.91 2.64
C LYS A 64 -2.10 16.18 1.21
N SER A 65 -2.10 15.13 0.40
CA SER A 65 -2.70 15.20 -0.95
C SER A 65 -4.22 15.32 -0.86
N VAL A 66 -4.84 15.66 -1.99
CA VAL A 66 -6.29 15.43 -2.16
C VAL A 66 -6.56 13.92 -2.03
N ALA A 67 -7.69 13.57 -1.42
CA ALA A 67 -8.15 12.18 -1.37
C ALA A 67 -8.67 11.75 -2.73
N VAL A 68 -8.23 10.58 -3.20
CA VAL A 68 -8.62 10.01 -4.48
C VAL A 68 -9.35 8.69 -4.28
N GLY A 69 -10.19 8.33 -5.25
CA GLY A 69 -10.91 7.06 -5.24
C GLY A 69 -9.99 5.85 -5.37
N ALA A 70 -10.56 4.67 -5.11
CA ALA A 70 -9.90 3.40 -5.34
C ALA A 70 -9.39 3.28 -6.79
N GLY A 71 -8.19 2.73 -6.99
CA GLY A 71 -7.60 2.53 -8.32
C GLY A 71 -6.88 3.77 -8.90
N TYR A 72 -6.91 4.91 -8.22
CA TYR A 72 -6.11 6.09 -8.58
C TYR A 72 -4.87 6.20 -7.71
N LYS A 73 -3.91 7.03 -8.12
CA LYS A 73 -2.71 7.35 -7.34
C LYS A 73 -2.86 8.71 -6.67
N ALA A 74 -2.76 8.75 -5.35
CA ALA A 74 -2.65 9.98 -4.57
C ALA A 74 -1.18 10.42 -4.53
N ALA A 75 -0.83 11.49 -5.24
CA ALA A 75 0.53 12.01 -5.29
C ALA A 75 0.65 13.32 -4.50
N LEU A 76 1.72 13.44 -3.72
CA LEU A 76 2.11 14.67 -3.03
C LEU A 76 3.60 14.89 -3.28
N HIS A 77 3.94 16.09 -3.77
CA HIS A 77 5.30 16.53 -4.02
C HIS A 77 5.54 17.81 -3.24
N LEU A 78 6.62 17.87 -2.47
CA LEU A 78 6.99 19.03 -1.68
C LEU A 78 8.45 19.40 -1.92
N ALA A 79 8.67 20.64 -2.35
CA ALA A 79 10.02 21.17 -2.55
C ALA A 79 10.88 21.05 -1.29
N PHE A 80 12.14 20.71 -1.47
CA PHE A 80 13.14 20.73 -0.43
C PHE A 80 13.57 22.16 -0.12
N THR A 81 13.48 22.56 1.15
CA THR A 81 13.83 23.92 1.58
C THR A 81 14.91 23.95 2.65
N GLY A 82 15.57 22.82 2.93
CA GLY A 82 16.63 22.74 3.93
C GLY A 82 16.73 21.36 4.59
N PRO A 83 17.79 21.12 5.39
CA PRO A 83 17.95 19.87 6.12
C PRO A 83 16.94 19.80 7.27
N TYR A 84 15.97 18.90 7.16
CA TYR A 84 14.99 18.63 8.22
C TYR A 84 14.57 17.16 8.19
N ALA A 85 13.98 16.69 9.29
CA ALA A 85 13.34 15.40 9.33
C ALA A 85 12.07 15.41 8.45
N VAL A 86 11.89 14.33 7.69
CA VAL A 86 10.71 14.09 6.86
C VAL A 86 10.13 12.73 7.21
N THR A 87 8.83 12.68 7.40
CA THR A 87 8.10 11.41 7.52
C THR A 87 7.01 11.34 6.47
N TYR A 88 6.74 10.14 5.99
CA TYR A 88 5.73 9.88 4.96
C TYR A 88 4.57 9.14 5.57
N GLN A 89 3.34 9.50 5.19
CA GLN A 89 2.13 8.90 5.74
C GLN A 89 1.17 8.44 4.64
N LYS A 90 0.40 7.41 4.98
CA LYS A 90 -0.72 6.89 4.18
C LYS A 90 -2.01 7.18 4.92
N TYR A 91 -3.01 7.64 4.20
CA TYR A 91 -4.37 7.80 4.74
C TYR A 91 -5.31 6.93 3.93
N VAL A 92 -6.02 6.06 4.62
CA VAL A 92 -7.05 5.18 4.05
C VAL A 92 -8.36 5.53 4.74
N TYR A 93 -9.43 5.63 3.97
CA TYR A 93 -10.77 5.94 4.44
C TYR A 93 -11.72 4.75 4.23
#